data_AF-A0A1I8FIL4-F1
#
_entry.id   AF-A0A1I8FIL4-F1
#
_cell.length_a   1.000
_cell.length_b   1.000
_cell.length_c   1.000
_cell.angle_alpha   90.00
_cell.angle_beta   90.00
_cell.angle_gamma   90.00
#
_symmetry.space_group_name_H-M   'P 1'
#
loop_
_entity.id
_entity.type
_entity.pdbx_description
1 polymer ?
#
loop_
_entity_poly.entity_id
_entity_poly.type
_entity_poly.pdbx_seq_one_letter_code
_entity_poly.pdbx_strand_id
1 'polypeptide(L)'
;SVQCIRSSFDLSSIDVDAVPSLPDTFSAGCKSLNKPEVAVKREITPEDKAEAERLKGEGNKFISENKPLEAVNAYTMALAKDPYNAVYYGNRAAAYSKLNDHAAAIRDCERALQNDPAYSKAYGRMGFAYAAQKNHAKAVECYEKALSLEPDNSSYKQNLETARAALPAEMMQMASQMMQSPQVQQMVASMMGGGPGGPFSGAAAGEPSN
;
A
#
# COMPACT_ATOMS: atom_id res chain seq x y z
N SER A 1 4.28 16.05 46.98
CA SER A 1 4.41 16.56 45.60
C SER A 1 3.41 15.80 44.75
N VAL A 2 2.35 16.36 44.16
CA VAL A 2 2.22 17.64 43.46
C VAL A 2 0.83 18.23 43.75
N GLN A 3 0.83 19.50 44.10
CA GLN A 3 -0.35 20.32 44.36
C GLN A 3 -0.63 21.09 43.06
N CYS A 4 -1.68 20.73 42.33
CA CYS A 4 -2.06 21.43 41.11
C CYS A 4 -2.90 22.66 41.48
N ILE A 5 -2.31 23.83 41.24
CA ILE A 5 -2.91 25.15 41.46
C ILE A 5 -3.74 25.52 40.22
N ARG A 6 -4.96 25.99 40.47
CA ARG A 6 -5.91 26.57 39.50
C ARG A 6 -5.36 27.85 38.86
N SER A 7 -5.75 28.11 37.61
CA SER A 7 -5.94 29.47 37.08
C SER A 7 -7.08 29.40 36.05
N SER A 8 -8.31 29.69 36.50
CA SER A 8 -9.01 30.97 36.33
C SER A 8 -9.51 31.19 34.90
N PHE A 9 -10.57 30.48 34.53
CA PHE A 9 -11.51 30.97 33.53
C PHE A 9 -12.74 31.47 34.29
N ASP A 10 -12.96 32.78 34.20
CA ASP A 10 -14.10 33.48 34.77
C ASP A 10 -15.37 33.02 34.04
N LEU A 11 -16.19 32.21 34.73
CA LEU A 11 -17.50 31.80 34.28
C LEU A 11 -18.55 32.58 35.07
N SER A 12 -18.71 33.85 34.71
CA SER A 12 -19.78 34.68 35.27
C SER A 12 -20.52 35.45 34.18
N SER A 13 -21.05 34.75 33.16
CA SER A 13 -22.21 35.20 32.35
C SER A 13 -22.47 34.29 31.14
N ILE A 14 -22.86 33.04 31.38
CA ILE A 14 -23.52 32.24 30.34
C ILE A 14 -24.91 31.89 30.84
N ASP A 15 -25.91 32.63 30.36
CA ASP A 15 -27.33 32.29 30.50
C ASP A 15 -27.58 30.93 29.82
N VAL A 16 -28.08 29.97 30.60
CA VAL A 16 -28.27 28.57 30.18
C VAL A 16 -29.66 28.27 29.60
N ASP A 17 -30.49 29.28 29.35
CA ASP A 17 -31.92 29.06 29.04
C ASP A 17 -32.31 29.20 27.55
N ALA A 18 -31.38 29.09 26.62
CA ALA A 18 -31.72 29.06 25.18
C ALA A 18 -30.76 28.21 24.34
N VAL A 19 -30.81 26.88 24.53
CA VAL A 19 -30.22 25.93 23.58
C VAL A 19 -31.34 25.29 22.75
N PRO A 20 -31.53 25.65 21.47
CA PRO A 20 -32.45 24.94 20.59
C PRO A 20 -31.93 23.52 20.32
N SER A 21 -32.84 22.54 20.30
CA SER A 21 -32.53 21.14 20.04
C SER A 21 -32.02 20.90 18.60
N LEU A 22 -31.32 19.78 18.43
CA LEU A 22 -30.17 19.61 17.55
C LEU A 22 -30.37 18.84 16.22
N PRO A 23 -31.44 18.97 15.39
CA PRO A 23 -31.41 18.34 14.06
C PRO A 23 -31.25 19.29 12.86
N ASP A 24 -31.56 20.58 12.94
CA ASP A 24 -31.73 21.38 11.70
C ASP A 24 -30.51 22.21 11.27
N THR A 25 -29.45 22.27 12.08
CA THR A 25 -28.22 23.02 11.74
C THR A 25 -27.20 22.21 10.95
N PHE A 26 -27.34 20.87 10.89
CA PHE A 26 -26.37 20.03 10.18
C PHE A 26 -26.58 20.03 8.65
N SER A 27 -27.80 20.32 8.18
CA SER A 27 -28.14 20.27 6.74
C SER A 27 -27.73 21.53 5.95
N ALA A 28 -27.46 22.65 6.63
CA ALA A 28 -27.04 23.91 5.99
C ALA A 28 -25.50 24.07 5.84
N GLY A 29 -24.70 23.25 6.54
CA GLY A 29 -23.24 23.36 6.52
C GLY A 29 -22.55 22.70 5.31
N CYS A 30 -23.21 21.77 4.63
CA CYS A 30 -22.58 20.94 3.59
C CYS A 30 -22.54 21.57 2.17
N LYS A 31 -22.89 22.86 2.00
CA LYS A 31 -22.92 23.53 0.68
C LYS A 31 -21.74 24.48 0.40
N SER A 32 -20.72 24.57 1.27
CA SER A 32 -19.65 25.57 1.12
C SER A 32 -18.23 25.04 0.85
N LEU A 33 -18.00 23.73 0.75
CA LEU A 33 -16.63 23.20 0.58
C LEU A 33 -16.44 22.50 -0.77
N ASN A 34 -16.60 23.27 -1.85
CA ASN A 34 -16.02 22.91 -3.14
C ASN A 34 -15.16 24.08 -3.64
N LYS A 35 -14.06 24.33 -2.93
CA LYS A 35 -12.96 25.14 -3.44
C LYS A 35 -11.85 24.14 -3.82
N PRO A 36 -11.39 24.09 -5.08
CA PRO A 36 -10.22 23.30 -5.40
C PRO A 36 -9.08 23.86 -4.55
N GLU A 37 -8.61 23.06 -3.61
CA GLU A 37 -7.44 23.37 -2.80
C GLU A 37 -6.26 23.47 -3.77
N VAL A 38 -5.98 24.70 -4.21
CA VAL A 38 -4.77 24.99 -4.97
C VAL A 38 -3.64 24.64 -4.02
N ALA A 39 -3.02 23.48 -4.24
CA ALA A 39 -1.90 22.98 -3.46
C ALA A 39 -0.75 24.00 -3.57
N VAL A 40 -0.74 25.00 -2.70
CA VAL A 40 0.36 25.95 -2.58
C VAL A 40 1.55 25.14 -2.10
N LYS A 41 2.50 24.88 -3.00
CA LYS A 41 3.75 24.23 -2.64
C LYS A 41 4.44 25.12 -1.61
N ARG A 42 4.64 24.60 -0.40
CA ARG A 42 5.33 25.33 0.68
C ARG A 42 6.73 25.66 0.19
N GLU A 43 7.12 26.93 0.25
CA GLU A 43 8.51 27.32 0.03
C GLU A 43 9.37 26.76 1.18
N ILE A 44 10.37 25.95 0.83
CA ILE A 44 11.26 25.29 1.79
C ILE A 44 12.48 26.17 2.00
N THR A 45 12.66 26.67 3.23
CA THR A 45 13.79 27.51 3.62
C THR A 45 15.11 26.74 3.58
N PRO A 46 16.26 27.39 3.35
CA PRO A 46 17.57 26.75 3.47
C PRO A 46 17.79 26.10 4.85
N GLU A 47 17.26 26.71 5.91
CA GLU A 47 17.31 26.20 7.28
C GLU A 47 16.49 24.92 7.43
N ASP A 48 15.27 24.85 6.87
CA ASP A 48 14.47 23.64 6.86
C ASP A 48 15.17 22.51 6.09
N LYS A 49 15.83 22.82 4.97
CA LYS A 49 16.62 21.82 4.21
C LYS A 49 17.80 21.30 5.01
N ALA A 50 18.54 22.18 5.69
CA ALA A 50 19.66 21.79 6.52
C ALA A 50 19.22 20.89 7.69
N GLU A 51 18.10 21.22 8.32
CA GLU A 51 17.52 20.38 9.38
C GLU A 51 17.00 19.05 8.85
N ALA A 52 16.36 19.03 7.67
CA ALA A 52 15.92 17.80 7.02
C ALA A 52 17.10 16.87 6.70
N GLU A 53 18.22 17.42 6.24
CA GLU A 53 19.46 16.67 5.98
C GLU A 53 20.07 16.11 7.27
N ARG A 54 20.04 16.87 8.38
CA ARG A 54 20.46 16.41 9.70
C ARG A 54 19.61 15.21 10.16
N LEU A 55 18.29 15.33 10.05
CA LEU A 55 17.32 14.28 10.40
C LEU A 55 17.49 13.03 9.52
N LYS A 56 17.77 13.19 8.22
CA LYS A 56 18.15 12.08 7.33
C LYS A 56 19.42 11.39 7.83
N GLY A 57 20.43 12.16 8.23
CA GLY A 57 21.67 11.61 8.81
C GLY A 57 21.41 10.78 10.07
N GLU A 58 20.52 11.25 10.94
CA GLU A 58 20.08 10.55 12.14
C GLU A 58 19.32 9.25 11.80
N GLY A 59 18.42 9.29 10.81
CA GLY A 59 17.75 8.10 10.29
C GLY A 59 18.73 7.05 9.75
N ASN A 60 19.74 7.48 8.99
CA ASN A 60 20.78 6.59 8.48
C ASN A 60 21.58 5.93 9.63
N LYS A 61 21.86 6.69 10.70
CA LYS A 61 22.51 6.17 11.90
C LYS A 61 21.66 5.08 12.56
N PHE A 62 20.37 5.33 12.76
CA PHE A 62 19.45 4.32 13.31
C PHE A 62 19.37 3.06 12.44
N ILE A 63 19.41 3.18 11.11
CA ILE A 63 19.51 2.01 10.21
C ILE A 63 20.79 1.20 10.47
N SER A 64 21.93 1.86 10.68
CA SER A 64 23.20 1.20 10.98
C SER A 64 23.22 0.53 12.37
N GLU A 65 22.46 1.08 13.32
CA GLU A 65 22.26 0.50 14.67
C GLU A 65 21.17 -0.59 14.70
N ASN A 66 20.63 -0.97 13.54
CA ASN A 66 19.50 -1.92 13.42
C ASN A 66 18.24 -1.50 14.19
N LYS A 67 17.96 -0.19 14.21
CA LYS A 67 16.77 0.45 14.81
C LYS A 67 15.86 1.03 13.73
N PRO A 68 15.17 0.19 12.94
CA PRO A 68 14.42 0.67 11.77
C PRO A 68 13.19 1.52 12.12
N LEU A 69 12.57 1.36 13.29
CA LEU A 69 11.41 2.15 13.70
C LEU A 69 11.81 3.61 14.00
N GLU A 70 12.91 3.80 14.72
CA GLU A 70 13.49 5.11 15.01
C GLU A 70 13.97 5.79 13.73
N ALA A 71 14.51 5.01 12.78
CA ALA A 71 14.84 5.52 11.45
C ALA A 71 13.60 6.05 10.70
N VAL A 72 12.48 5.32 10.72
CA VAL A 72 11.21 5.78 10.13
C VAL A 72 10.78 7.11 10.72
N ASN A 73 10.88 7.26 12.05
CA ASN A 73 10.53 8.52 12.72
C ASN A 73 11.44 9.67 12.27
N ALA A 74 12.76 9.46 12.24
CA ALA A 74 13.71 10.47 11.79
C ALA A 74 13.47 10.91 10.34
N TYR A 75 13.24 9.98 9.41
CA TYR A 75 12.88 10.33 8.03
C TYR A 75 11.53 11.01 7.91
N THR A 76 10.56 10.66 8.77
CA THR A 76 9.25 11.34 8.80
C THR A 76 9.40 12.78 9.25
N MET A 77 10.25 13.05 10.24
CA MET A 77 10.58 14.42 10.64
C MET A 77 11.32 15.16 9.51
N ALA A 78 12.23 14.51 8.79
CA ALA A 78 12.89 15.11 7.62
C ALA A 78 11.90 15.50 6.53
N LEU A 79 10.91 14.64 6.24
CA LEU A 79 9.84 14.89 5.28
C LEU A 79 8.88 16.01 5.73
N ALA A 80 8.70 16.21 7.03
CA ALA A 80 7.92 17.35 7.54
C ALA A 80 8.63 18.70 7.31
N LYS A 81 9.96 18.67 7.14
CA LYS A 81 10.79 19.84 6.82
C LYS A 81 10.91 20.07 5.33
N ASP A 82 11.18 19.03 4.55
CA ASP A 82 11.22 19.07 3.09
C ASP A 82 10.43 17.88 2.49
N PRO A 83 9.14 18.07 2.17
CA PRO A 83 8.26 17.02 1.67
C PRO A 83 8.45 16.70 0.18
N TYR A 84 9.36 17.39 -0.52
CA TYR A 84 9.57 17.21 -1.95
C TYR A 84 10.83 16.38 -2.26
N ASN A 85 11.62 16.05 -1.24
CA ASN A 85 12.84 15.29 -1.43
C ASN A 85 12.57 13.79 -1.57
N ALA A 86 12.77 13.26 -2.78
CA ALA A 86 12.60 11.84 -3.10
C ALA A 86 13.52 10.91 -2.27
N VAL A 87 14.70 11.39 -1.87
CA VAL A 87 15.68 10.59 -1.13
C VAL A 87 15.13 10.19 0.24
N TYR A 88 14.43 11.08 0.94
CA TYR A 88 13.90 10.80 2.27
C TYR A 88 12.79 9.75 2.22
N TYR A 89 11.87 9.86 1.26
CA TYR A 89 10.87 8.83 0.99
C TYR A 89 11.53 7.48 0.69
N GLY A 90 12.52 7.44 -0.20
CA GLY A 90 13.24 6.21 -0.50
C GLY A 90 13.91 5.59 0.73
N ASN A 91 14.56 6.41 1.58
CA ASN A 91 15.24 5.91 2.76
C ASN A 91 14.26 5.40 3.82
N ARG A 92 13.10 6.06 3.96
CA ARG A 92 12.00 5.58 4.79
C ARG A 92 11.40 4.28 4.24
N ALA A 93 11.28 4.13 2.93
CA ALA A 93 10.87 2.86 2.30
C ALA A 93 11.83 1.71 2.61
N ALA A 94 13.14 1.97 2.64
CA ALA A 94 14.12 0.97 3.07
C ALA A 94 13.96 0.58 4.54
N ALA A 95 13.65 1.55 5.41
CA ALA A 95 13.35 1.30 6.82
C ALA A 95 12.06 0.46 6.99
N TYR A 96 10.99 0.79 6.28
CA TYR A 96 9.77 -0.01 6.24
C TYR A 96 9.99 -1.43 5.73
N SER A 97 10.84 -1.60 4.70
CA SER A 97 11.20 -2.93 4.21
C SER A 97 11.91 -3.78 5.28
N LYS A 98 12.74 -3.18 6.13
CA LYS A 98 13.36 -3.87 7.28
C LYS A 98 12.34 -4.23 8.37
N LEU A 99 11.21 -3.52 8.45
CA LEU A 99 10.09 -3.82 9.34
C LEU A 99 9.11 -4.83 8.72
N ASN A 100 9.38 -5.34 7.51
CA ASN A 100 8.46 -6.15 6.69
C ASN A 100 7.14 -5.42 6.33
N ASP A 101 7.07 -4.10 6.48
CA ASP A 101 5.95 -3.30 6.01
C ASP A 101 6.17 -2.91 4.54
N HIS A 102 6.03 -3.91 3.67
CA HIS A 102 6.24 -3.73 2.23
C HIS A 102 5.18 -2.80 1.61
N ALA A 103 3.98 -2.71 2.18
CA ALA A 103 2.92 -1.84 1.68
C ALA A 103 3.24 -0.36 1.92
N ALA A 104 3.77 -0.01 3.11
CA ALA A 104 4.29 1.33 3.36
C ALA A 104 5.51 1.64 2.49
N ALA A 105 6.42 0.67 2.31
CA ALA A 105 7.59 0.84 1.45
C ALA A 105 7.22 1.18 -0.01
N ILE A 106 6.22 0.50 -0.58
CA ILE A 106 5.74 0.78 -1.95
C ILE A 106 5.16 2.20 -2.04
N ARG A 107 4.28 2.59 -1.11
CA ARG A 107 3.69 3.95 -1.10
C ARG A 107 4.75 5.05 -1.02
N ASP A 108 5.78 4.86 -0.21
CA ASP A 108 6.89 5.80 -0.13
C ASP A 108 7.72 5.81 -1.43
N CYS A 109 7.96 4.66 -2.06
CA CYS A 109 8.64 4.63 -3.36
C CYS A 109 7.83 5.34 -4.45
N GLU A 110 6.52 5.12 -4.52
CA GLU A 110 5.63 5.82 -5.45
C GLU A 110 5.69 7.34 -5.22
N ARG A 111 5.68 7.77 -3.96
CA ARG A 111 5.80 9.19 -3.62
C ARG A 111 7.19 9.76 -3.97
N ALA A 112 8.25 8.97 -3.78
CA ALA A 112 9.60 9.35 -4.22
C ALA A 112 9.64 9.56 -5.74
N LEU A 113 9.03 8.65 -6.51
CA LEU A 113 8.99 8.70 -7.97
C LEU A 113 8.08 9.81 -8.52
N GLN A 114 7.05 10.23 -7.77
CA GLN A 114 6.28 11.43 -8.09
C GLN A 114 7.12 12.71 -8.01
N ASN A 115 8.10 12.75 -7.10
CA ASN A 115 8.99 13.89 -6.93
C ASN A 115 10.22 13.82 -7.87
N ASP A 116 10.80 12.63 -8.03
CA ASP A 116 11.93 12.36 -8.92
C ASP A 116 11.69 11.06 -9.70
N PRO A 117 11.16 11.15 -10.95
CA PRO A 117 10.93 10.00 -11.80
C PRO A 117 12.21 9.26 -12.24
N ALA A 118 13.40 9.89 -12.11
CA ALA A 118 14.67 9.29 -12.48
C ALA A 118 15.38 8.61 -11.28
N TYR A 119 14.71 8.50 -10.13
CA TYR A 119 15.31 7.93 -8.93
C TYR A 119 15.37 6.39 -8.97
N SER A 120 16.46 5.86 -9.56
CA SER A 120 16.71 4.41 -9.72
C SER A 120 16.51 3.60 -8.43
N LYS A 121 16.98 4.12 -7.28
CA LYS A 121 16.88 3.44 -5.98
C LYS A 121 15.44 3.28 -5.51
N ALA A 122 14.53 4.20 -5.86
CA ALA A 122 13.11 4.03 -5.54
C ALA A 122 12.52 2.86 -6.34
N TYR A 123 12.82 2.74 -7.64
CA TYR A 123 12.41 1.57 -8.43
C TYR A 123 12.98 0.26 -7.87
N GLY A 124 14.27 0.22 -7.53
CA GLY A 124 14.88 -0.97 -6.94
C GLY A 124 14.25 -1.38 -5.60
N ARG A 125 13.96 -0.40 -4.72
CA ARG A 125 13.29 -0.65 -3.43
C ARG A 125 11.83 -1.09 -3.61
N MET A 126 11.12 -0.50 -4.57
CA MET A 126 9.76 -0.87 -4.92
C MET A 126 9.70 -2.29 -5.48
N GLY A 127 10.64 -2.66 -6.35
CA GLY A 127 10.78 -4.02 -6.87
C GLY A 127 11.03 -5.04 -5.76
N PHE A 128 11.87 -4.70 -4.79
CA PHE A 128 12.11 -5.55 -3.61
C PHE A 128 10.83 -5.75 -2.79
N ALA A 129 10.10 -4.67 -2.50
CA ALA A 129 8.86 -4.74 -1.75
C ALA A 129 7.76 -5.54 -2.47
N TYR A 130 7.64 -5.41 -3.80
CA TYR A 130 6.72 -6.24 -4.59
C TYR A 130 7.12 -7.72 -4.60
N ALA A 131 8.40 -8.02 -4.75
CA ALA A 131 8.90 -9.40 -4.68
C ALA A 131 8.62 -10.03 -3.32
N ALA A 132 8.77 -9.28 -2.23
CA ALA A 132 8.44 -9.75 -0.88
C ALA A 132 6.93 -10.00 -0.68
N GLN A 133 6.07 -9.24 -1.38
CA GLN A 133 4.63 -9.50 -1.45
C GLN A 133 4.25 -10.62 -2.44
N LYS A 134 5.24 -11.34 -2.99
CA LYS A 134 5.07 -12.37 -4.04
C LYS A 134 4.43 -11.85 -5.32
N ASN A 135 4.46 -10.54 -5.57
CA ASN A 135 4.02 -9.97 -6.84
C ASN A 135 5.25 -9.84 -7.75
N HIS A 136 5.69 -10.97 -8.31
CA HIS A 136 6.95 -10.98 -9.06
C HIS A 136 6.82 -10.27 -10.40
N ALA A 137 5.62 -10.22 -10.99
CA ALA A 137 5.37 -9.49 -12.23
C ALA A 137 5.68 -7.99 -12.07
N LYS A 138 5.11 -7.33 -11.05
CA LYS A 138 5.43 -5.92 -10.78
C LYS A 138 6.87 -5.71 -10.35
N ALA A 139 7.46 -6.67 -9.63
CA ALA A 139 8.87 -6.59 -9.24
C ALA A 139 9.79 -6.54 -10.47
N VAL A 140 9.53 -7.38 -11.47
CA VAL A 140 10.27 -7.41 -12.74
C VAL A 140 10.20 -6.06 -13.44
N GLU A 141 9.01 -5.49 -13.61
CA GLU A 141 8.84 -4.16 -14.23
C GLU A 141 9.64 -3.09 -13.49
N CYS A 142 9.62 -3.10 -12.15
CA CYS A 142 10.37 -2.15 -11.34
C CYS A 142 11.88 -2.31 -11.53
N TYR A 143 12.41 -3.53 -11.51
CA TYR A 143 13.85 -3.76 -11.68
C TYR A 143 14.32 -3.46 -13.10
N GLU A 144 13.50 -3.72 -14.13
CA GLU A 144 13.80 -3.32 -15.50
C GLU A 144 13.88 -1.79 -15.63
N LYS A 145 12.96 -1.05 -15.01
CA LYS A 145 13.04 0.41 -14.94
C LYS A 145 14.29 0.88 -14.18
N ALA A 146 14.61 0.27 -13.05
CA ALA A 146 15.83 0.58 -12.31
C ALA A 146 17.09 0.35 -13.16
N LEU A 147 17.17 -0.75 -13.91
CA LEU A 147 18.27 -1.07 -14.81
C LEU A 147 18.32 -0.17 -16.05
N SER A 148 17.18 0.36 -16.52
CA SER A 148 17.19 1.34 -17.61
C SER A 148 17.86 2.66 -17.19
N LEU A 149 17.84 2.98 -15.89
CA LEU A 149 18.48 4.16 -15.30
C LEU A 149 19.93 3.87 -14.87
N GLU A 150 20.18 2.70 -14.28
CA GLU A 150 21.51 2.25 -13.84
C GLU A 150 21.82 0.84 -14.39
N PRO A 151 22.28 0.71 -15.66
CA PRO A 151 22.47 -0.58 -16.32
C PRO A 151 23.54 -1.47 -15.69
N ASP A 152 24.49 -0.89 -14.96
CA ASP A 152 25.62 -1.62 -14.38
C ASP A 152 25.37 -2.08 -12.94
N ASN A 153 24.17 -1.83 -12.40
CA ASN A 153 23.85 -2.22 -11.04
C ASN A 153 23.62 -3.74 -10.92
N SER A 154 24.66 -4.46 -10.44
CA SER A 154 24.61 -5.92 -10.25
C SER A 154 23.49 -6.39 -9.32
N SER A 155 23.13 -5.59 -8.30
CA SER A 155 22.04 -5.95 -7.38
C SER A 155 20.69 -5.96 -8.09
N TYR A 156 20.44 -4.99 -8.98
CA TYR A 156 19.20 -4.98 -9.77
C TYR A 156 19.15 -6.14 -10.76
N LYS A 157 20.27 -6.49 -11.40
CA LYS A 157 20.35 -7.67 -12.29
C LYS A 157 20.00 -8.96 -11.55
N GLN A 158 20.63 -9.19 -10.41
CA GLN A 158 20.39 -10.39 -9.59
C GLN A 158 18.94 -10.45 -9.09
N ASN A 159 18.39 -9.34 -8.60
CA ASN A 159 17.02 -9.30 -8.12
C ASN A 159 16.00 -9.48 -9.26
N LEU A 160 16.28 -8.92 -10.45
CA LEU A 160 15.46 -9.13 -11.65
C LEU A 160 15.45 -10.61 -12.05
N GLU A 161 16.61 -11.25 -12.10
CA GLU A 161 16.73 -12.67 -12.43
C GLU A 161 15.94 -13.54 -11.43
N THR A 162 16.10 -13.26 -10.13
CA THR A 162 15.35 -13.94 -9.06
C THR A 162 13.84 -13.75 -9.22
N ALA A 163 13.38 -12.52 -9.49
CA ALA A 163 11.97 -12.24 -9.69
C ALA A 163 11.41 -12.94 -10.95
N ARG A 164 12.16 -12.95 -12.06
CA ARG A 164 11.76 -13.67 -13.29
C ARG A 164 11.69 -15.17 -13.09
N ALA A 165 12.64 -15.75 -12.36
CA ALA A 165 12.64 -17.19 -12.05
C ALA A 165 11.43 -17.62 -11.20
N ALA A 166 10.87 -16.71 -10.40
CA ALA A 166 9.69 -16.97 -9.59
C ALA A 166 8.34 -16.87 -10.35
N LEU A 167 8.31 -16.24 -11.53
CA LEU A 167 7.07 -16.06 -12.31
C LEU A 167 6.37 -17.37 -12.71
N PRO A 168 7.06 -18.41 -13.23
CA PRO A 168 6.39 -19.66 -13.60
C PRO A 168 5.75 -20.37 -12.41
N ALA A 169 6.40 -20.31 -11.24
CA ALA A 169 5.88 -20.87 -10.00
C ALA A 169 4.64 -20.11 -9.51
N GLU A 170 4.66 -18.77 -9.59
CA GLU A 170 3.50 -17.93 -9.24
C GLU A 170 2.32 -18.21 -10.18
N MET A 171 2.56 -18.29 -11.49
CA MET A 171 1.52 -18.59 -12.49
C MET A 171 0.93 -19.99 -12.29
N MET A 172 1.75 -20.99 -11.98
CA MET A 172 1.29 -22.34 -11.66
C MET A 172 0.48 -22.38 -10.36
N GLN A 173 0.92 -21.64 -9.33
CA GLN A 173 0.20 -21.53 -8.07
C GLN A 173 -1.15 -20.83 -8.25
N MET A 174 -1.20 -19.75 -9.03
CA MET A 174 -2.44 -19.05 -9.39
C MET A 174 -3.38 -19.96 -10.19
N ALA A 175 -2.88 -20.69 -11.17
CA ALA A 175 -3.67 -21.66 -11.94
C ALA A 175 -4.23 -22.78 -11.05
N SER A 176 -3.43 -23.31 -10.13
CA SER A 176 -3.87 -24.31 -9.15
C SER A 176 -4.99 -23.76 -8.26
N GLN A 177 -4.86 -22.53 -7.76
CA GLN A 177 -5.90 -21.86 -6.96
C GLN A 177 -7.18 -21.62 -7.76
N MET A 178 -7.08 -21.21 -9.02
CA MET A 178 -8.25 -21.05 -9.89
C MET A 178 -8.97 -22.38 -10.11
N MET A 179 -8.23 -23.48 -10.34
CA MET A 179 -8.81 -24.83 -10.45
C MET A 179 -9.44 -25.32 -9.14
N GLN A 180 -8.95 -24.85 -8.00
CA GLN A 180 -9.53 -25.11 -6.68
C GLN A 180 -10.72 -24.20 -6.35
N SER A 181 -11.03 -23.20 -7.19
CA SER A 181 -12.16 -22.32 -6.93
C SER A 181 -13.49 -23.09 -7.03
N PRO A 182 -14.46 -22.86 -6.13
CA PRO A 182 -15.75 -23.56 -6.16
C PRO A 182 -16.49 -23.39 -7.49
N GLN A 183 -16.33 -22.23 -8.15
CA GLN A 183 -16.93 -21.92 -9.45
C GLN A 183 -16.38 -22.83 -10.54
N VAL A 184 -15.06 -22.99 -10.63
CA VAL A 184 -14.42 -23.88 -11.60
C VAL A 184 -14.74 -25.34 -11.30
N GLN A 185 -14.75 -25.73 -10.02
CA GLN A 185 -15.14 -27.09 -9.61
C GLN A 185 -16.59 -27.43 -10.00
N GLN A 186 -17.54 -26.52 -9.78
CA GLN A 186 -18.94 -26.69 -10.20
C GLN A 186 -19.06 -26.77 -11.73
N MET A 187 -18.33 -25.92 -12.46
CA MET A 187 -18.29 -25.96 -13.91
C MET A 187 -17.77 -27.31 -14.42
N VAL A 188 -16.63 -27.79 -13.91
CA VAL A 188 -16.05 -29.10 -14.27
C VAL A 188 -17.02 -30.25 -13.92
N ALA A 189 -17.66 -30.22 -12.75
CA ALA A 189 -18.63 -31.23 -12.34
C ALA A 189 -19.85 -31.28 -13.28
N SER A 190 -20.38 -30.12 -13.70
CA SER A 190 -21.50 -30.05 -14.65
C SER A 190 -21.14 -30.56 -16.05
N MET A 191 -19.89 -30.36 -16.50
CA MET A 191 -19.40 -30.87 -17.78
C MET A 191 -19.16 -32.39 -17.76
N MET A 192 -18.64 -32.92 -16.65
CA MET A 192 -18.39 -34.36 -16.49
C MET A 192 -19.67 -35.15 -16.15
N GLY A 193 -20.73 -34.47 -15.68
CA GLY A 193 -22.03 -35.07 -15.38
C GLY A 193 -22.98 -35.21 -16.58
N GLY A 194 -22.57 -34.82 -17.79
CA GLY A 194 -23.42 -34.77 -18.98
C GLY A 194 -23.05 -35.76 -20.09
N GLY A 195 -23.55 -37.00 -20.01
CA GLY A 195 -23.89 -37.84 -21.18
C GLY A 195 -23.45 -39.32 -21.15
N PRO A 196 -24.05 -40.23 -21.96
CA PRO A 196 -25.47 -40.47 -22.25
C PRO A 196 -25.88 -41.96 -22.02
N GLY A 197 -27.11 -42.25 -21.58
CA GLY A 197 -27.67 -43.62 -21.58
C GLY A 197 -28.63 -43.91 -20.41
N GLY A 198 -29.90 -44.26 -20.61
CA GLY A 198 -30.61 -44.52 -21.85
C GLY A 198 -32.12 -44.63 -21.65
N PRO A 199 -32.93 -44.62 -22.73
CA PRO A 199 -34.36 -44.83 -22.65
C PRO A 199 -34.69 -46.25 -23.08
N PHE A 200 -34.82 -47.20 -22.15
CA PHE A 200 -35.57 -48.44 -22.40
C PHE A 200 -36.13 -48.97 -21.08
N SER A 201 -37.20 -48.35 -20.59
CA SER A 201 -38.18 -49.08 -19.78
C SER A 201 -39.27 -49.53 -20.74
N GLY A 202 -39.26 -50.82 -21.06
CA GLY A 202 -40.14 -51.45 -22.02
C GLY A 202 -41.60 -51.34 -21.60
N ALA A 203 -42.43 -50.88 -22.52
CA ALA A 203 -43.86 -51.11 -22.51
C ALA A 203 -44.12 -52.60 -22.79
N ALA A 204 -44.78 -53.29 -21.86
CA ALA A 204 -45.48 -54.53 -22.15
C ALA A 204 -46.88 -54.42 -21.55
N ALA A 205 -47.86 -54.37 -22.46
CA ALA A 205 -49.27 -54.17 -22.23
C ALA A 205 -49.97 -55.47 -21.75
N GLY A 206 -51.01 -55.27 -20.93
CA GLY A 206 -52.32 -55.93 -20.93
C GLY A 206 -52.45 -57.44 -21.22
N GLU A 207 -52.86 -58.19 -20.18
CA GLU A 207 -54.08 -59.03 -20.06
C GLU A 207 -54.46 -60.09 -21.14
N PRO A 208 -55.39 -61.07 -20.88
CA PRO A 208 -56.19 -61.33 -19.68
C PRO A 208 -56.26 -62.81 -19.21
N SER A 209 -57.01 -62.99 -18.12
CA SER A 209 -57.62 -64.19 -17.54
C SER A 209 -58.18 -65.23 -18.53
N ASN A 210 -57.89 -66.51 -18.29
CA ASN A 210 -58.79 -67.56 -17.77
C ASN A 210 -58.07 -68.92 -17.83
#